data_AF-A0A0D2K3G8-F1
#
_entry.id   AF-A0A0D2K3G8-F1
#
_cell.length_a   1.000
_cell.length_b   1.000
_cell.length_c   1.000
_cell.angle_alpha   90.00
_cell.angle_beta   90.00
_cell.angle_gamma   90.00
#
_symmetry.space_group_name_H-M   'P 1'
#
loop_
_entity.id
_entity.type
_entity.pdbx_description
1 polymer ?
#
loop_
_entity_poly.entity_id
_entity_poly.type
_entity_poly.pdbx_seq_one_letter_code
_entity_poly.pdbx_strand_id
1 'polypeptide(L)'
;MKHGKFLSFLTLACVFTLTAAVADAKRTNRDLVFEDDERPAVAAKVDSSGNAIVVSMKTAVELVRNGHKSTVLPNHAFRSGDKVKFKYTVNTDCYAYWFLKGSSGSLYMLFPNKLTGRDNLIKKNQVCTIPVKGSFKFDNNPGKEEVLVFLTKERVPELDEASLEATENKGQVRNCAADLNGIQENNESRRTSRDLVFEEEEDTQSGIKTSSQASSSPDDVLVVYYALDHN
;
A
#
# COMPACT_ATOMS: atom_id res chain seq x y z
N MET A 1 -9.53 -67.56 55.95
CA MET A 1 -10.67 -66.88 56.62
C MET A 1 -11.00 -65.64 55.81
N LYS A 2 -11.98 -65.75 54.92
CA LYS A 2 -13.38 -65.31 55.08
C LYS A 2 -13.59 -63.84 54.66
N HIS A 3 -14.40 -63.73 53.61
CA HIS A 3 -15.05 -62.55 53.05
C HIS A 3 -15.62 -61.57 54.06
N GLY A 4 -15.79 -60.33 53.62
CA GLY A 4 -16.76 -59.42 54.22
C GLY A 4 -17.01 -58.18 53.37
N LYS A 5 -17.88 -58.31 52.36
CA LYS A 5 -18.60 -57.16 51.78
C LYS A 5 -19.49 -56.58 52.87
N PHE A 6 -19.61 -55.26 52.97
CA PHE A 6 -20.80 -54.66 53.56
C PHE A 6 -21.27 -53.45 52.75
N LEU A 7 -22.58 -53.49 52.55
CA LEU A 7 -23.44 -52.64 51.76
C LEU A 7 -24.16 -51.70 52.74
N SER A 8 -24.48 -50.50 52.25
CA SER A 8 -25.79 -49.84 52.40
C SER A 8 -25.93 -48.60 53.30
N PHE A 9 -26.85 -47.73 52.82
CA PHE A 9 -27.69 -46.75 53.53
C PHE A 9 -27.00 -45.46 54.01
N LEU A 10 -27.58 -44.26 54.03
CA LEU A 10 -28.91 -43.72 53.69
C LEU A 10 -28.82 -42.18 53.89
N THR A 11 -29.46 -41.42 53.00
CA THR A 11 -29.84 -40.00 53.01
C THR A 11 -29.61 -39.13 54.27
N LEU A 12 -29.15 -37.87 54.09
CA LEU A 12 -29.90 -36.67 54.53
C LEU A 12 -29.33 -35.37 53.92
N ALA A 13 -30.25 -34.49 53.52
CA ALA A 13 -30.03 -33.23 52.84
C ALA A 13 -29.36 -32.14 53.70
N CYS A 14 -28.56 -31.28 53.06
CA CYS A 14 -28.52 -29.87 53.45
C CYS A 14 -28.20 -28.99 52.22
N VAL A 15 -29.22 -28.27 51.80
CA VAL A 15 -29.21 -27.25 50.76
C VAL A 15 -28.46 -26.02 51.30
N PHE A 16 -27.41 -25.59 50.60
CA PHE A 16 -26.95 -24.21 50.63
C PHE A 16 -26.72 -23.79 49.18
N THR A 17 -27.77 -23.22 48.58
CA THR A 17 -27.72 -22.57 47.27
C THR A 17 -26.94 -21.27 47.41
N LEU A 18 -25.69 -21.28 46.96
CA LEU A 18 -24.97 -20.07 46.58
C LEU A 18 -25.09 -19.95 45.05
N THR A 19 -26.10 -19.23 44.57
CA THR A 19 -26.22 -18.87 43.15
C THR A 19 -25.19 -17.80 42.83
N ALA A 20 -23.98 -18.22 42.47
CA ALA A 20 -23.06 -17.35 41.73
C ALA A 20 -23.53 -17.32 40.27
N ALA A 21 -24.09 -16.18 39.86
CA ALA A 21 -24.37 -15.92 38.46
C ALA A 21 -23.03 -15.93 37.70
N VAL A 22 -22.79 -16.99 36.93
CA VAL A 22 -21.74 -17.01 35.92
C VAL A 22 -22.25 -16.15 34.77
N ALA A 23 -21.74 -14.93 34.68
CA ALA A 23 -21.90 -14.10 33.49
C ALA A 23 -21.13 -14.80 32.35
N ASP A 24 -21.86 -15.53 31.53
CA ASP A 24 -21.36 -16.14 30.30
C ASP A 24 -21.14 -15.03 29.27
N ALA A 25 -19.97 -14.40 29.33
CA ALA A 25 -19.53 -13.44 28.32
C ALA A 25 -19.17 -14.22 27.04
N LYS A 26 -20.22 -14.58 26.28
CA LYS A 26 -20.15 -15.13 24.93
C LYS A 26 -19.29 -14.21 24.07
N ARG A 27 -18.02 -14.55 23.87
CA ARG A 27 -17.16 -13.88 22.88
C ARG A 27 -17.69 -14.25 21.50
N THR A 28 -18.49 -13.36 20.91
CA THR A 28 -18.82 -13.39 19.48
C THR A 28 -17.58 -12.96 18.69
N ASN A 29 -16.71 -13.91 18.38
CA ASN A 29 -15.84 -13.75 17.22
C ASN A 29 -16.77 -13.84 16.00
N ARG A 30 -16.88 -12.74 15.25
CA ARG A 30 -17.56 -12.74 13.96
C ARG A 30 -16.59 -13.41 12.99
N ASP A 31 -16.90 -14.64 12.61
CA ASP A 31 -16.21 -15.34 11.54
C ASP A 31 -16.48 -14.58 10.22
N LEU A 32 -15.44 -14.35 9.41
CA LEU A 32 -15.62 -13.78 8.09
C LEU A 32 -16.22 -14.88 7.21
N VAL A 33 -17.50 -14.74 6.89
CA VAL A 33 -18.17 -15.64 5.95
C VAL A 33 -17.81 -15.17 4.54
N PHE A 34 -17.09 -15.99 3.79
CA PHE A 34 -17.03 -15.83 2.33
C PHE A 34 -18.39 -16.31 1.81
N GLU A 35 -19.22 -15.38 1.35
CA GLU A 35 -20.37 -15.74 0.53
C GLU A 35 -19.81 -16.39 -0.75
N ASP A 36 -20.14 -17.68 -0.96
CA ASP A 36 -20.04 -18.32 -2.27
C ASP A 36 -21.14 -17.72 -3.16
N ASP A 37 -21.04 -16.42 -3.41
CA ASP A 37 -21.75 -15.79 -4.49
C ASP A 37 -21.06 -16.28 -5.76
N GLU A 38 -21.86 -16.90 -6.65
CA GLU A 38 -21.51 -16.98 -8.06
C GLU A 38 -21.26 -15.54 -8.54
N ARG A 39 -20.00 -15.12 -8.46
CA ARG A 39 -19.57 -13.77 -8.81
C ARG A 39 -20.04 -13.54 -10.25
N PRO A 40 -20.75 -12.44 -10.55
CA PRO A 40 -20.85 -12.02 -11.93
C PRO A 40 -19.42 -11.87 -12.43
N ALA A 41 -19.07 -12.61 -13.47
CA ALA A 41 -17.72 -12.70 -14.00
C ALA A 41 -17.25 -11.34 -14.54
N VAL A 42 -16.81 -10.46 -13.65
CA VAL A 42 -15.87 -9.41 -14.00
C VAL A 42 -14.53 -10.12 -14.07
N ALA A 43 -14.13 -10.47 -15.29
CA ALA A 43 -12.94 -11.25 -15.58
C ALA A 43 -11.65 -10.52 -15.12
N ALA A 44 -11.34 -10.60 -13.82
CA ALA A 44 -9.98 -10.41 -13.36
C ALA A 44 -9.12 -11.43 -14.09
N LYS A 45 -8.08 -10.98 -14.81
CA LYS A 45 -7.21 -11.93 -15.51
C LYS A 45 -6.54 -12.81 -14.48
N VAL A 46 -6.57 -14.09 -14.76
CA VAL A 46 -6.10 -15.14 -13.87
C VAL A 46 -4.76 -15.64 -14.39
N ASP A 47 -3.79 -15.90 -13.52
CA ASP A 47 -2.54 -16.52 -13.91
C ASP A 47 -2.75 -17.98 -14.32
N SER A 48 -1.70 -18.64 -14.81
CA SER A 48 -1.74 -20.06 -15.21
C SER A 48 -2.15 -21.02 -14.09
N SER A 49 -2.25 -20.54 -12.84
CA SER A 49 -2.57 -21.31 -11.64
C SER A 49 -3.98 -21.04 -11.11
N GLY A 50 -4.80 -20.22 -11.77
CA GLY A 50 -6.15 -19.93 -11.28
C GLY A 50 -6.23 -18.74 -10.31
N ASN A 51 -5.13 -18.02 -10.06
CA ASN A 51 -5.14 -16.86 -9.16
C ASN A 51 -5.31 -15.53 -9.91
N ALA A 52 -6.12 -14.62 -9.37
CA ALA A 52 -6.24 -13.26 -9.89
C ALA A 52 -4.85 -12.59 -9.95
N ILE A 53 -4.49 -12.05 -11.12
CA ILE A 53 -3.24 -11.32 -11.31
C ILE A 53 -3.42 -9.94 -10.69
N VAL A 54 -2.92 -9.81 -9.45
CA VAL A 54 -2.91 -8.55 -8.73
C VAL A 54 -1.58 -7.85 -8.99
N VAL A 55 -1.59 -6.61 -9.50
CA VAL A 55 -0.40 -5.75 -9.51
C VAL A 55 -0.32 -5.07 -8.15
N SER A 56 0.82 -5.11 -7.46
CA SER A 56 1.00 -4.41 -6.18
C SER A 56 2.38 -3.76 -6.03
N MET A 57 2.41 -2.71 -5.19
CA MET A 57 3.64 -1.99 -4.85
C MET A 57 3.78 -1.84 -3.34
N LYS A 58 4.98 -2.17 -2.85
CA LYS A 58 5.45 -1.97 -1.48
C LYS A 58 6.37 -0.76 -1.44
N THR A 59 6.11 0.23 -0.59
CA THR A 59 6.94 1.46 -0.50
C THR A 59 7.32 1.83 0.93
N ALA A 60 8.55 2.28 1.11
CA ALA A 60 9.09 2.93 2.30
C ALA A 60 9.96 4.14 1.92
N VAL A 61 10.30 4.99 2.88
CA VAL A 61 11.14 6.18 2.68
C VAL A 61 12.41 6.07 3.50
N GLU A 62 13.58 6.12 2.86
CA GLU A 62 14.82 6.41 3.56
C GLU A 62 14.89 7.91 3.85
N LEU A 63 14.93 8.27 5.13
CA LEU A 63 15.05 9.63 5.61
C LEU A 63 16.47 9.88 6.12
N VAL A 64 17.06 11.01 5.75
CA VAL A 64 18.27 11.55 6.37
C VAL A 64 17.94 12.91 6.96
N ARG A 65 17.99 13.00 8.29
CA ARG A 65 17.76 14.21 9.08
C ARG A 65 18.96 14.46 9.99
N ASN A 66 19.57 15.64 9.89
CA ASN A 66 20.77 16.01 10.67
C ASN A 66 21.92 14.98 10.55
N GLY A 67 22.07 14.36 9.37
CA GLY A 67 23.09 13.34 9.12
C GLY A 67 22.71 11.93 9.59
N HIS A 68 21.64 11.76 10.35
CA HIS A 68 21.15 10.45 10.78
C HIS A 68 20.21 9.85 9.75
N LYS A 69 20.44 8.58 9.40
CA LYS A 69 19.64 7.83 8.44
C LYS A 69 18.65 6.92 9.16
N SER A 70 17.39 6.93 8.72
CA SER A 70 16.32 6.04 9.19
C SER A 70 15.42 5.59 8.03
N THR A 71 14.51 4.66 8.30
CA THR A 71 13.45 4.28 7.37
C THR A 71 12.10 4.57 8.01
N VAL A 72 11.24 5.24 7.26
CA VAL A 72 9.91 5.71 7.70
C VAL A 72 8.86 5.41 6.63
N LEU A 73 7.59 5.52 7.00
CA LEU A 73 6.48 5.45 6.05
C LEU A 73 6.33 6.75 5.25
N PRO A 74 5.67 6.73 4.08
CA PRO A 74 5.34 7.94 3.33
C PRO A 74 4.47 8.95 4.10
N ASN A 75 3.66 8.51 5.08
CA ASN A 75 2.85 9.38 5.93
C ASN A 75 3.61 9.96 7.14
N HIS A 76 4.94 9.84 7.17
CA HIS A 76 5.76 10.45 8.21
C HIS A 76 5.68 11.97 8.14
N ALA A 77 5.75 12.64 9.29
CA ALA A 77 5.89 14.09 9.37
C ALA A 77 7.31 14.52 9.00
N PHE A 78 7.49 14.93 7.75
CA PHE A 78 8.73 15.48 7.23
C PHE A 78 8.91 16.95 7.65
N ARG A 79 10.15 17.42 7.57
CA ARG A 79 10.57 18.78 7.96
C ARG A 79 11.48 19.37 6.90
N SER A 80 11.54 20.68 6.86
CA SER A 80 12.46 21.41 5.98
C SER A 80 13.91 20.92 6.14
N GLY A 81 14.58 20.66 5.03
CA GLY A 81 15.95 20.14 4.99
C GLY A 81 16.07 18.62 5.09
N ASP A 82 14.98 17.89 5.39
CA ASP A 82 14.96 16.43 5.30
C ASP A 82 15.35 15.98 3.90
N LYS A 83 16.23 15.00 3.84
CA LYS A 83 16.62 14.35 2.58
C LYS A 83 15.98 12.99 2.50
N VAL A 84 15.27 12.72 1.40
CA VAL A 84 14.52 11.48 1.25
C VAL A 84 14.86 10.72 -0.03
N LYS A 85 14.77 9.39 0.05
CA LYS A 85 14.66 8.48 -1.08
C LYS A 85 13.46 7.58 -0.89
N PHE A 86 12.65 7.39 -1.92
CA PHE A 86 11.66 6.33 -1.88
C PHE A 86 12.32 5.01 -2.25
N LYS A 87 12.09 4.00 -1.43
CA LYS A 87 12.38 2.60 -1.71
C LYS A 87 11.09 1.91 -2.05
N TYR A 88 11.03 1.20 -3.16
CA TYR A 88 9.83 0.47 -3.53
C TYR A 88 10.16 -0.84 -4.24
N THR A 89 9.22 -1.77 -4.14
CA THR A 89 9.25 -3.08 -4.79
C THR A 89 7.89 -3.35 -5.40
N VAL A 90 7.86 -3.95 -6.59
CA VAL A 90 6.63 -4.35 -7.29
C VAL A 90 6.57 -5.86 -7.43
N ASN A 91 5.37 -6.42 -7.48
CA ASN A 91 5.18 -7.88 -7.56
C ASN A 91 5.10 -8.44 -9.00
N THR A 92 5.23 -7.58 -10.02
CA THR A 92 5.30 -7.94 -11.44
C THR A 92 6.26 -7.00 -12.17
N ASP A 93 6.80 -7.44 -13.30
CA ASP A 93 7.52 -6.56 -14.23
C ASP A 93 6.56 -5.47 -14.74
N CYS A 94 6.98 -4.20 -14.68
CA CYS A 94 6.19 -3.05 -15.09
C CYS A 94 7.06 -1.81 -15.37
N TYR A 95 6.48 -0.78 -15.97
CA TYR A 95 7.06 0.56 -16.06
C TYR A 95 6.50 1.44 -14.93
N ALA A 96 7.38 2.15 -14.23
CA ALA A 96 7.01 3.02 -13.12
C ALA A 96 7.23 4.51 -13.42
N TYR A 97 6.22 5.32 -13.17
CA TYR A 97 6.27 6.77 -13.33
C TYR A 97 5.85 7.43 -12.02
N TRP A 98 6.71 8.26 -11.44
CA TRP A 98 6.48 8.96 -10.19
C TRP A 98 6.33 10.45 -10.45
N PHE A 99 5.29 11.03 -9.90
CA PHE A 99 4.97 12.44 -9.97
C PHE A 99 4.82 13.02 -8.58
N LEU A 100 5.08 14.32 -8.47
CA LEU A 100 4.80 15.15 -7.31
C LEU A 100 3.83 16.23 -7.74
N LYS A 101 2.67 16.28 -7.12
CA LYS A 101 1.73 17.39 -7.24
C LYS A 101 1.90 18.27 -6.01
N GLY A 102 2.42 19.48 -6.24
CA GLY A 102 2.56 20.48 -5.19
C GLY A 102 1.20 21.04 -4.80
N SER A 103 1.15 21.73 -3.65
CA SER A 103 -0.07 22.37 -3.12
C SER A 103 -0.69 23.41 -4.07
N SER A 104 0.08 23.96 -5.01
CA SER A 104 -0.41 24.84 -6.08
C SER A 104 -1.09 24.12 -7.24
N GLY A 105 -1.17 22.79 -7.20
CA GLY A 105 -1.62 21.94 -8.31
C GLY A 105 -0.57 21.72 -9.40
N SER A 106 0.62 22.31 -9.27
CA SER A 106 1.71 22.09 -10.23
C SER A 106 2.22 20.66 -10.15
N LEU A 107 2.30 20.00 -11.30
CA LEU A 107 2.77 18.63 -11.43
C LEU A 107 4.24 18.59 -11.84
N TYR A 108 5.01 17.74 -11.18
CA TYR A 108 6.43 17.53 -11.45
C TYR A 108 6.69 16.04 -11.63
N MET A 109 7.44 15.66 -12.65
CA MET A 109 7.90 14.28 -12.79
C MET A 109 9.13 14.04 -11.91
N LEU A 110 8.96 13.20 -10.89
CA LEU A 110 10.05 12.73 -10.05
C LEU A 110 10.84 11.61 -10.72
N PHE A 111 10.21 10.77 -11.54
CA PHE A 111 10.86 9.67 -12.26
C PHE A 111 9.94 9.13 -13.36
N PRO A 112 10.44 8.70 -14.52
CA PRO A 112 11.82 8.81 -14.97
C PRO A 112 12.17 10.24 -15.40
N ASN A 113 13.36 10.72 -15.05
CA ASN A 113 13.90 11.94 -15.66
C ASN A 113 15.44 11.93 -15.63
N LYS A 114 16.08 12.90 -16.29
CA LYS A 114 17.55 12.98 -16.37
C LYS A 114 18.25 13.06 -15.01
N LEU A 115 17.62 13.68 -14.01
CA LEU A 115 18.20 13.90 -12.68
C LEU A 115 18.06 12.68 -11.77
N THR A 116 16.95 11.94 -11.89
CA THR A 116 16.59 10.88 -10.95
C THR A 116 16.77 9.47 -11.51
N GLY A 117 16.93 9.32 -12.83
CA GLY A 117 17.08 8.06 -13.54
C GLY A 117 16.09 7.95 -14.69
N ARG A 118 16.51 7.37 -15.83
CA ARG A 118 15.68 7.23 -17.04
C ARG A 118 15.13 5.84 -17.28
N ASP A 119 15.77 4.82 -16.71
CA ASP A 119 15.31 3.44 -16.87
C ASP A 119 14.18 3.18 -15.88
N ASN A 120 12.95 3.25 -16.40
CA ASN A 120 11.74 3.03 -15.64
C ASN A 120 11.19 1.61 -15.73
N LEU A 121 11.88 0.67 -16.39
CA LEU A 121 11.48 -0.73 -16.40
C LEU A 121 11.88 -1.37 -15.07
N ILE A 122 10.88 -1.70 -14.27
CA ILE A 122 11.03 -2.31 -12.96
C ILE A 122 10.82 -3.80 -13.07
N LYS A 123 11.74 -4.57 -12.49
CA LYS A 123 11.64 -6.02 -12.44
C LYS A 123 10.96 -6.47 -11.16
N LYS A 124 10.12 -7.51 -11.28
CA LYS A 124 9.42 -8.14 -10.18
C LYS A 124 10.38 -8.43 -9.03
N ASN A 125 9.93 -8.09 -7.82
CA ASN A 125 10.60 -8.36 -6.55
C ASN A 125 12.01 -7.74 -6.39
N GLN A 126 12.37 -6.78 -7.25
CA GLN A 126 13.59 -6.00 -7.09
C GLN A 126 13.32 -4.72 -6.29
N VAL A 127 14.20 -4.42 -5.34
CA VAL A 127 14.14 -3.17 -4.58
C VAL A 127 14.71 -2.05 -5.44
N CYS A 128 13.86 -1.10 -5.79
CA CYS A 128 14.22 0.10 -6.53
C CYS A 128 14.27 1.31 -5.61
N THR A 129 15.06 2.31 -5.98
CA THR A 129 15.15 3.57 -5.24
C THR A 129 15.00 4.77 -6.16
N ILE A 130 14.20 5.75 -5.78
CA ILE A 130 14.16 7.07 -6.43
C ILE A 130 14.54 8.18 -5.43
N PRO A 131 15.38 9.15 -5.85
CA PRO A 131 16.16 9.11 -7.08
C PRO A 131 17.23 8.01 -7.02
N VAL A 132 17.63 7.47 -8.19
CA VAL A 132 18.68 6.44 -8.29
C VAL A 132 20.01 6.96 -7.74
N LYS A 133 20.27 8.26 -7.90
CA LYS A 133 21.43 8.97 -7.33
C LYS A 133 20.96 10.24 -6.61
N GLY A 134 21.64 10.61 -5.53
CA GLY A 134 21.29 11.79 -4.74
C GLY A 134 20.12 11.54 -3.79
N SER A 135 19.34 12.57 -3.46
CA SER A 135 18.14 12.50 -2.63
C SER A 135 17.23 13.67 -2.97
N PHE A 136 15.91 13.52 -2.82
CA PHE A 136 15.03 14.68 -2.74
C PHE A 136 15.28 15.42 -1.44
N LYS A 137 15.01 16.73 -1.39
CA LYS A 137 15.15 17.54 -0.19
C LYS A 137 13.91 18.40 -0.03
N PHE A 138 13.25 18.31 1.12
CA PHE A 138 12.18 19.24 1.48
C PHE A 138 12.76 20.65 1.62
N ASP A 139 12.10 21.62 0.99
CA ASP A 139 12.50 23.02 1.04
C ASP A 139 11.98 23.68 2.33
N ASN A 140 11.98 25.01 2.39
CA ASN A 140 11.51 25.76 3.57
C ASN A 140 10.03 26.14 3.49
N ASN A 141 9.25 25.53 2.60
CA ASN A 141 7.83 25.81 2.41
C ASN A 141 7.00 24.62 2.92
N PRO A 142 6.49 24.68 4.16
CA PRO A 142 5.62 23.64 4.69
C PRO A 142 4.34 23.49 3.85
N GLY A 143 3.80 22.29 3.85
CA GLY A 143 2.60 21.98 3.10
C GLY A 143 2.32 20.49 3.02
N LYS A 144 1.30 20.15 2.23
CA LYS A 144 1.05 18.77 1.84
C LYS A 144 1.49 18.61 0.40
N GLU A 145 2.36 17.64 0.17
CA GLU A 145 2.73 17.23 -1.17
C GLU A 145 2.06 15.89 -1.49
N GLU A 146 1.52 15.78 -2.70
CA GLU A 146 0.90 14.55 -3.17
C GLU A 146 1.84 13.84 -4.14
N VAL A 147 2.22 12.60 -3.83
CA VAL A 147 2.97 11.75 -4.75
C VAL A 147 2.00 10.82 -5.45
N LEU A 148 2.08 10.81 -6.77
CA LEU A 148 1.30 9.94 -7.64
C LEU A 148 2.25 9.00 -8.37
N VAL A 149 1.96 7.71 -8.35
CA VAL A 149 2.78 6.70 -9.02
C VAL A 149 1.92 5.90 -9.98
N PHE A 150 2.30 5.84 -11.25
CA PHE A 150 1.65 5.03 -12.26
C PHE A 150 2.52 3.79 -12.51
N LEU A 151 1.93 2.61 -12.32
CA LEU A 151 2.53 1.34 -12.67
C LEU A 151 1.76 0.75 -13.85
N THR A 152 2.48 0.52 -14.94
CA THR A 152 1.93 0.16 -16.25
C THR A 152 2.64 -1.07 -16.80
N LYS A 153 1.92 -1.98 -17.45
CA LYS A 153 2.54 -3.18 -18.03
C LYS A 153 3.31 -2.86 -19.31
N GLU A 154 2.78 -1.91 -20.09
CA GLU A 154 3.35 -1.40 -21.32
C GLU A 154 3.61 0.11 -21.18
N ARG A 155 4.48 0.66 -22.03
CA ARG A 155 4.73 2.09 -22.06
C ARG A 155 3.46 2.83 -22.48
N VAL A 156 3.13 3.89 -21.75
CA VAL A 156 2.02 4.77 -22.06
C VAL A 156 2.60 6.04 -22.70
N PRO A 157 2.29 6.33 -23.97
CA PRO A 157 2.86 7.47 -24.70
C PRO A 157 2.75 8.80 -23.94
N GLU A 158 1.60 9.07 -23.33
CA GLU A 158 1.32 10.30 -22.57
C GLU A 158 2.24 10.44 -21.35
N LEU A 159 2.57 9.32 -20.68
CA LEU A 159 3.51 9.30 -19.55
C LEU A 159 4.97 9.46 -20.02
N ASP A 160 5.32 8.89 -21.17
CA ASP A 160 6.65 9.05 -21.78
C ASP A 160 6.86 10.49 -22.28
N GLU A 161 5.85 11.11 -22.89
CA GLU A 161 5.87 12.52 -23.28
C GLU A 161 6.02 13.45 -22.08
N ALA A 162 5.32 13.18 -20.97
CA ALA A 162 5.49 13.93 -19.72
C ALA A 162 6.94 13.85 -19.18
N SER A 163 7.63 12.73 -19.39
CA SER A 163 9.05 12.57 -19.02
C SER A 163 10.00 13.41 -19.87
N LEU A 164 9.72 13.49 -21.18
CA LEU A 164 10.44 14.35 -22.10
C LEU A 164 10.23 15.82 -21.75
N GLU A 165 8.97 16.24 -21.55
CA GLU A 165 8.63 17.61 -21.15
C GLU A 165 9.32 18.00 -19.84
N ALA A 166 9.27 17.14 -18.82
CA ALA A 166 9.92 17.38 -17.54
C ALA A 166 11.44 17.55 -17.68
N THR A 167 12.07 16.88 -18.65
CA THR A 167 13.50 17.03 -18.92
C THR A 167 13.84 18.44 -19.42
N GLU A 168 12.95 19.06 -20.19
CA GLU A 168 13.12 20.42 -20.72
C GLU A 168 12.76 21.49 -19.70
N ASN A 169 11.79 21.20 -18.82
CA ASN A 169 11.17 22.17 -17.91
C ASN A 169 11.58 22.02 -16.43
N LYS A 170 12.82 21.57 -16.16
CA LYS A 170 13.37 21.40 -14.79
C LYS A 170 12.49 20.52 -13.89
N GLY A 171 11.86 19.50 -14.47
CA GLY A 171 11.00 18.54 -13.79
C GLY A 171 9.51 18.85 -13.90
N GLN A 172 9.11 20.06 -14.31
CA GLN A 172 7.69 20.43 -14.36
C GLN A 172 7.00 19.84 -15.60
N VAL A 173 5.77 19.36 -15.42
CA VAL A 173 4.89 18.84 -16.47
C VAL A 173 3.69 19.79 -16.58
N ARG A 174 3.46 20.37 -17.75
CA ARG A 174 2.38 21.33 -18.01
C ARG A 174 1.44 20.84 -19.10
N ASN A 175 1.99 20.38 -20.22
CA ASN A 175 1.22 20.07 -21.42
C ASN A 175 0.47 18.74 -21.26
N CYS A 176 1.11 17.73 -20.67
CA CYS A 176 0.47 16.42 -20.44
C CYS A 176 -0.43 16.39 -19.20
N ALA A 177 -0.52 17.48 -18.42
CA ALA A 177 -1.21 17.46 -17.13
C ALA A 177 -2.71 17.12 -17.22
N ALA A 178 -3.38 17.52 -18.30
CA ALA A 178 -4.79 17.22 -18.52
C ALA A 178 -5.01 15.72 -18.75
N ASP A 179 -4.17 15.08 -19.56
CA ASP A 179 -4.26 13.65 -19.85
C ASP A 179 -3.97 12.81 -18.59
N LEU A 180 -3.01 13.26 -17.77
CA LEU A 180 -2.70 12.62 -16.49
C LEU A 180 -3.85 12.73 -15.49
N ASN A 181 -4.54 13.86 -15.44
CA ASN A 181 -5.77 13.99 -14.64
C ASN A 181 -6.85 13.03 -15.14
N GLY A 182 -7.00 12.88 -16.46
CA GLY A 182 -7.93 11.90 -17.04
C GLY A 182 -7.60 10.45 -16.66
N ILE A 183 -6.32 10.06 -16.65
CA ILE A 183 -5.88 8.73 -16.18
C ILE A 183 -6.18 8.57 -14.68
N GLN A 184 -5.98 9.62 -13.88
CA GLN A 184 -6.32 9.65 -12.46
C GLN A 184 -7.83 9.49 -12.22
N GLU A 185 -8.67 10.30 -12.85
CA GLU A 185 -10.14 10.27 -12.70
C GLU A 185 -10.73 8.93 -13.15
N ASN A 186 -10.22 8.38 -14.24
CA ASN A 186 -10.60 7.04 -14.71
C ASN A 186 -10.18 5.95 -13.71
N ASN A 187 -9.06 6.12 -12.99
CA ASN A 187 -8.68 5.18 -11.94
C ASN A 187 -9.56 5.36 -10.69
N GLU A 188 -9.87 6.60 -10.29
CA GLU A 188 -10.69 6.93 -9.11
C GLU A 188 -12.15 6.48 -9.25
N SER A 189 -12.77 6.69 -10.41
CA SER A 189 -14.12 6.18 -10.70
C SER A 189 -14.20 4.65 -10.67
N ARG A 190 -13.10 3.96 -10.96
CA ARG A 190 -12.97 2.50 -10.82
C ARG A 190 -12.64 2.07 -9.39
N ARG A 191 -12.20 2.97 -8.51
CA ARG A 191 -11.92 2.67 -7.09
C ARG A 191 -13.19 2.70 -6.25
N THR A 192 -14.14 3.59 -6.53
CA THR A 192 -15.41 3.66 -5.79
C THR A 192 -16.27 2.40 -5.97
N SER A 193 -15.99 1.58 -6.99
CA SER A 193 -16.69 0.31 -7.23
C SER A 193 -15.95 -0.93 -6.69
N ARG A 194 -14.92 -0.79 -5.83
CA ARG A 194 -14.05 -1.91 -5.42
C ARG A 194 -14.10 -2.18 -3.92
N ASP A 195 -14.72 -3.30 -3.56
CA ASP A 195 -14.74 -3.88 -2.22
C ASP A 195 -13.44 -4.58 -1.84
N LEU A 196 -13.15 -4.54 -0.53
CA LEU A 196 -12.10 -5.20 0.25
C LEU A 196 -10.63 -4.85 -0.12
N VAL A 197 -9.98 -4.17 0.83
CA VAL A 197 -8.52 -3.98 0.87
C VAL A 197 -7.92 -5.09 1.73
N PHE A 198 -6.99 -5.88 1.19
CA PHE A 198 -6.19 -6.81 1.98
C PHE A 198 -5.14 -6.02 2.77
N GLU A 199 -5.26 -5.98 4.09
CA GLU A 199 -4.23 -5.49 5.01
C GLU A 199 -3.33 -6.67 5.39
N GLU A 200 -2.07 -6.63 4.95
CA GLU A 200 -1.05 -7.62 5.34
C GLU A 200 -0.59 -7.29 6.77
N GLU A 201 -0.67 -8.25 7.71
CA GLU A 201 -0.26 -8.03 9.10
C GLU A 201 1.22 -7.55 9.18
N GLU A 202 1.49 -6.64 10.12
CA GLU A 202 2.81 -6.03 10.31
C GLU A 202 3.89 -7.11 10.51
N ASP A 203 4.76 -7.31 9.52
CA ASP A 203 6.00 -8.07 9.72
C ASP A 203 6.95 -7.24 10.59
N THR A 204 6.76 -7.37 11.89
CA THR A 204 7.53 -6.70 12.95
C THR A 204 9.02 -7.06 12.93
N GLN A 205 9.44 -8.06 12.15
CA GLN A 205 10.83 -8.51 12.11
C GLN A 205 11.71 -7.70 11.13
N SER A 206 11.12 -7.02 10.15
CA SER A 206 11.87 -6.21 9.18
C SER A 206 12.05 -4.74 9.58
N GLY A 207 11.26 -4.20 10.52
CA GLY A 207 11.24 -2.76 10.83
C GLY A 207 10.84 -1.86 9.64
N ILE A 208 10.44 -2.45 8.51
CA ILE A 208 10.02 -1.75 7.29
C ILE A 208 8.50 -1.80 7.27
N LYS A 209 7.87 -0.80 7.89
CA LYS A 209 6.45 -0.54 7.65
C LYS A 209 6.30 -0.16 6.17
N THR A 210 5.40 -0.86 5.48
CA THR A 210 5.28 -0.81 4.02
C THR A 210 3.84 -0.48 3.65
N SER A 211 3.62 0.50 2.79
CA SER A 211 2.30 0.71 2.18
C SER A 211 2.15 -0.19 0.96
N SER A 212 1.07 -0.96 0.90
CA SER A 212 0.71 -1.85 -0.22
C SER A 212 -0.55 -1.33 -0.91
N GLN A 213 -0.54 -1.27 -2.25
CA GLN A 213 -1.72 -0.94 -3.06
C GLN A 213 -1.80 -1.89 -4.25
N ALA A 214 -3.03 -2.29 -4.63
CA ALA A 214 -3.28 -3.40 -5.53
C ALA A 214 -4.31 -3.09 -6.64
N SER A 215 -4.08 -3.59 -7.87
CA SER A 215 -5.08 -3.62 -8.96
C SER A 215 -5.39 -5.06 -9.38
N SER A 216 -6.66 -5.37 -9.70
CA SER A 216 -7.15 -6.74 -10.01
C SER A 216 -7.06 -7.10 -11.49
N SER A 217 -6.61 -6.17 -12.34
CA SER A 217 -6.42 -6.39 -13.77
C SER A 217 -4.98 -5.99 -14.13
N PRO A 218 -4.21 -6.89 -14.77
CA PRO A 218 -2.85 -6.61 -15.21
C PRO A 218 -2.76 -5.76 -16.47
N ASP A 219 -3.88 -5.51 -17.16
CA ASP A 219 -3.94 -4.58 -18.28
C ASP A 219 -4.31 -3.16 -17.82
N ASP A 220 -4.78 -3.00 -16.58
CA ASP A 220 -5.10 -1.69 -16.02
C ASP A 220 -3.86 -1.03 -15.41
N VAL A 221 -3.77 0.28 -15.57
CA VAL A 221 -2.79 1.11 -14.86
C VAL A 221 -3.12 1.08 -13.36
N LEU A 222 -2.17 0.62 -12.54
CA LEU A 222 -2.25 0.81 -11.10
C LEU A 222 -1.73 2.21 -10.78
N VAL A 223 -2.60 3.08 -10.29
CA VAL A 223 -2.19 4.37 -9.73
C VAL A 223 -2.02 4.21 -8.23
N VAL A 224 -0.96 4.76 -7.65
CA VAL A 224 -0.69 4.75 -6.21
C VAL A 224 -0.51 6.17 -5.70
N TYR A 225 -1.08 6.46 -4.53
CA TYR A 225 -1.09 7.79 -3.94
C TYR A 225 -0.46 7.79 -2.56
N TYR A 226 0.39 8.78 -2.31
CA TYR A 226 0.91 9.12 -0.99
C TYR A 226 0.71 10.61 -0.72
N ALA A 227 0.19 10.94 0.46
CA ALA A 227 0.27 12.30 0.99
C ALA A 227 1.52 12.38 1.88
N LEU A 228 2.40 13.33 1.58
CA LEU A 228 3.55 13.66 2.40
C LEU A 228 3.19 14.89 3.24
N ASP A 229 3.30 14.77 4.55
CA ASP A 229 3.07 15.88 5.46
C ASP A 229 4.41 16.57 5.75
N HIS A 230 4.61 17.78 5.21
CA HIS A 230 5.79 18.62 5.44
C HIS A 230 5.43 19.76 6.40
N ASN A 231 6.03 19.71 7.59
CA ASN A 231 5.81 20.66 8.69
C ASN A 231 6.97 21.63 8.90
#